data_AF-A0A5B7B287-F1
#
_entry.id   AF-A0A5B7B287-F1
#
_cell.length_a   1.000
_cell.length_b   1.000
_cell.length_c   1.000
_cell.angle_alpha   90.00
_cell.angle_beta   90.00
_cell.angle_gamma   90.00
#
_symmetry.space_group_name_H-M   'P 1'
#
loop_
_entity.id
_entity.type
_entity.pdbx_description
1 polymer ?
#
loop_
_entity_poly.entity_id
_entity_poly.type
_entity_poly.pdbx_seq_one_letter_code
_entity_poly.pdbx_strand_id
1 'polypeptide(L)'
;FQPLETWSLPPFVPHRSCFSPFSLSQNQPYNTVEIYIIIGVSSSAMAMLIKSSIFFFLLCLSLANSQSFIGVNYGQVADNLPPPTATAKLLQSTTVEKVRLYGADPAIIRALASTGVGIVIGAANGDVAALASDPNFAGQWVNTNVLPYYPASNITVITVGNEVMTLGDQNLVSQLLPAIQNVQNALNAGWHL
;
A
#
# COMPACT_ATOMS: atom_id res chain seq x y z
N PHE A 1 -9.25 -26.54 -68.17
CA PHE A 1 -9.67 -26.01 -66.86
C PHE A 1 -9.95 -24.52 -67.03
N GLN A 2 -11.23 -24.14 -67.06
CA GLN A 2 -11.67 -22.77 -67.29
C GLN A 2 -11.85 -22.00 -65.96
N PRO A 3 -11.73 -20.66 -65.97
CA PRO A 3 -11.72 -19.84 -64.76
C PRO A 3 -13.07 -19.20 -64.41
N LEU A 4 -13.39 -19.29 -63.11
CA LEU A 4 -13.93 -18.31 -62.15
C LEU A 4 -14.94 -17.23 -62.62
N GLU A 5 -16.16 -17.38 -62.09
CA GLU A 5 -17.24 -16.39 -62.08
C GLU A 5 -16.97 -15.21 -61.14
N THR A 6 -17.43 -14.03 -61.55
CA THR A 6 -17.39 -12.79 -60.76
C THR A 6 -18.76 -12.58 -60.08
N TRP A 7 -18.77 -12.52 -58.75
CA TRP A 7 -19.96 -12.18 -57.95
C TRP A 7 -19.74 -10.80 -57.31
N SER A 8 -20.57 -9.83 -57.69
CA SER A 8 -20.62 -8.50 -57.10
C SER A 8 -21.40 -8.51 -55.78
N LEU A 9 -20.85 -7.90 -54.73
CA LEU A 9 -21.51 -7.76 -53.43
C LEU A 9 -22.48 -6.57 -53.44
N PRO A 10 -23.69 -6.69 -52.87
CA PRO A 10 -24.62 -5.57 -52.70
C PRO A 10 -24.18 -4.63 -51.55
N PRO A 11 -24.59 -3.35 -51.58
CA PRO A 11 -24.15 -2.33 -50.62
C PRO A 11 -24.70 -2.53 -49.20
N PHE A 12 -23.89 -2.11 -48.23
CA PHE A 12 -24.13 -2.15 -46.79
C PHE A 12 -25.30 -1.24 -46.38
N VAL A 13 -26.38 -1.81 -45.84
CA VAL A 13 -27.49 -1.07 -45.23
C VAL A 13 -27.26 -0.98 -43.72
N PRO A 14 -27.19 0.21 -43.09
CA PRO A 14 -26.98 0.31 -41.66
C PRO A 14 -28.20 -0.25 -40.91
N HIS A 15 -27.94 -1.18 -40.00
CA HIS A 15 -28.94 -1.79 -39.12
C HIS A 15 -29.76 -0.71 -38.40
N ARG A 16 -31.06 -0.65 -38.69
CA ARG A 16 -32.04 -0.01 -37.82
C ARG A 16 -32.00 -0.71 -36.47
N SER A 17 -32.01 0.08 -35.40
CA SER A 17 -32.26 -0.36 -34.03
C SER A 17 -33.43 -1.35 -34.00
N CYS A 18 -33.20 -2.55 -33.47
CA CYS A 18 -34.25 -3.53 -33.23
C CYS A 18 -35.29 -2.94 -32.27
N PHE A 19 -36.41 -2.45 -32.81
CA PHE A 19 -37.65 -2.28 -32.08
C PHE A 19 -38.54 -3.47 -32.44
N SER A 20 -38.72 -4.43 -31.53
CA SER A 20 -39.84 -5.35 -31.61
C SER A 20 -41.03 -4.73 -30.89
N PRO A 21 -42.18 -4.50 -31.55
CA PRO A 21 -43.42 -4.23 -30.85
C PRO A 21 -44.03 -5.58 -30.48
N PHE A 22 -44.07 -5.92 -29.19
CA PHE A 22 -44.92 -7.00 -28.72
C PHE A 22 -46.22 -6.38 -28.21
N SER A 23 -47.31 -6.55 -28.97
CA SER A 23 -48.65 -6.23 -28.50
C SER A 23 -49.19 -7.47 -27.79
N LEU A 24 -49.56 -7.34 -26.51
CA LEU A 24 -50.50 -8.26 -25.90
C LEU A 24 -51.71 -7.49 -25.40
N SER A 25 -52.84 -7.85 -26.01
CA SER A 25 -54.20 -7.66 -25.50
C SER A 25 -54.23 -8.04 -24.01
N GLN A 26 -54.59 -7.08 -23.17
CA GLN A 26 -54.70 -7.27 -21.73
C GLN A 26 -55.99 -8.02 -21.40
N ASN A 27 -55.88 -9.16 -20.70
CA ASN A 27 -56.90 -9.49 -19.72
C ASN A 27 -56.37 -10.40 -18.59
N GLN A 28 -56.47 -9.91 -17.35
CA GLN A 28 -56.34 -10.57 -16.02
C GLN A 28 -54.93 -10.61 -15.37
N PRO A 29 -54.82 -10.74 -14.03
CA PRO A 29 -55.06 -9.75 -12.96
C PRO A 29 -53.78 -9.45 -12.12
N TYR A 30 -53.81 -8.38 -11.30
CA TYR A 30 -52.71 -7.81 -10.48
C TYR A 30 -51.72 -6.92 -11.24
N ASN A 31 -52.15 -5.67 -11.53
CA ASN A 31 -51.29 -4.66 -12.13
C ASN A 31 -50.41 -3.97 -11.07
N THR A 32 -49.26 -4.54 -10.75
CA THR A 32 -48.12 -3.75 -10.25
C THR A 32 -47.51 -3.05 -11.48
N VAL A 33 -47.77 -1.75 -11.62
CA VAL A 33 -47.12 -0.95 -12.66
C VAL A 33 -45.69 -0.67 -12.21
N GLU A 34 -44.72 -1.41 -12.73
CA GLU A 34 -43.31 -1.06 -12.55
C GLU A 34 -42.98 0.15 -13.44
N ILE A 35 -42.84 1.32 -12.81
CA ILE A 35 -42.38 2.54 -13.46
C ILE A 35 -40.85 2.50 -13.52
N TYR A 36 -40.30 2.16 -14.68
CA TYR A 36 -38.86 2.30 -14.94
C TYR A 36 -38.56 3.72 -15.40
N ILE A 37 -37.88 4.51 -14.55
CA ILE A 37 -37.32 5.81 -14.94
C ILE A 37 -36.05 5.54 -15.74
N ILE A 38 -36.13 5.62 -17.07
CA ILE A 38 -34.94 5.59 -17.94
C ILE A 38 -34.31 6.99 -17.92
N ILE A 39 -33.29 7.19 -17.10
CA ILE A 39 -32.42 8.37 -17.16
C ILE A 39 -31.55 8.26 -18.42
N GLY A 40 -32.04 8.80 -19.53
CA GLY A 40 -31.28 8.92 -20.78
C GLY A 40 -30.20 9.99 -20.65
N VAL A 41 -28.93 9.58 -20.53
CA VAL A 41 -27.80 10.51 -20.61
C VAL A 41 -27.54 10.83 -22.09
N SER A 42 -27.48 12.11 -22.47
CA SER A 42 -27.18 12.47 -23.86
C SER A 42 -25.78 12.00 -24.27
N SER A 43 -25.57 11.72 -25.57
CA SER A 43 -24.25 11.34 -26.10
C SER A 43 -23.16 12.38 -25.77
N SER A 44 -23.53 13.67 -25.72
CA SER A 44 -22.65 14.76 -25.31
C SER A 44 -22.29 14.71 -23.82
N ALA A 45 -23.24 14.38 -22.94
CA ALA A 45 -23.00 14.25 -21.50
C ALA A 45 -22.12 13.03 -21.18
N MET A 46 -22.34 11.90 -21.86
CA MET A 46 -21.45 10.73 -21.75
C MET A 46 -20.02 11.07 -22.18
N ALA A 47 -19.84 11.81 -23.28
CA ALA A 47 -18.52 12.24 -23.74
C ALA A 47 -17.84 13.22 -22.75
N MET A 48 -18.59 14.09 -22.09
CA MET A 48 -18.06 14.99 -21.04
C MET A 48 -17.61 14.22 -19.80
N LEU A 49 -18.36 13.21 -19.36
CA LEU A 49 -17.99 12.36 -18.23
C LEU A 49 -16.72 11.56 -18.52
N ILE A 50 -16.60 11.00 -19.73
CA ILE A 50 -15.40 10.28 -20.16
C ILE A 50 -14.18 11.21 -20.16
N LYS A 51 -14.31 12.41 -20.73
CA LYS A 51 -13.22 13.41 -20.74
C LYS A 51 -12.84 13.86 -19.32
N SER A 52 -13.82 14.07 -18.44
CA SER A 52 -13.59 14.43 -17.05
C SER A 52 -12.88 13.31 -16.28
N SER A 53 -13.28 12.05 -16.45
CA SER A 53 -12.62 10.90 -15.85
C SER A 53 -11.19 10.71 -16.37
N ILE A 54 -10.95 10.89 -17.67
CA ILE A 54 -9.61 10.84 -18.25
C ILE A 54 -8.74 11.98 -17.69
N PHE A 55 -9.28 13.20 -17.61
CA PHE A 55 -8.58 14.34 -17.02
C PHE A 55 -8.21 14.10 -15.55
N PHE A 56 -9.16 13.58 -14.76
CA PHE A 56 -8.92 13.25 -13.35
C PHE A 56 -7.89 12.13 -13.21
N PHE A 57 -7.95 11.09 -14.05
CA PHE A 57 -6.97 10.01 -14.05
C PHE A 57 -5.56 10.50 -14.42
N LEU A 58 -5.44 11.35 -15.44
CA LEU A 58 -4.16 11.97 -15.83
C LEU A 58 -3.63 12.91 -14.74
N LEU A 59 -4.52 13.64 -14.07
CA LEU A 59 -4.16 14.47 -12.92
C LEU A 59 -3.62 13.62 -11.77
N CYS A 60 -4.29 12.53 -11.42
CA CYS A 60 -3.81 11.57 -10.42
C CYS A 60 -2.45 10.97 -10.79
N LEU A 61 -2.23 10.61 -12.06
CA LEU A 61 -0.93 10.11 -12.53
C LEU A 61 0.17 11.19 -12.44
N SER A 62 -0.14 12.45 -12.76
CA SER A 62 0.83 13.55 -12.68
C SER A 62 1.22 13.91 -11.24
N LEU A 63 0.36 13.60 -10.27
CA LEU A 63 0.61 13.78 -8.84
C LEU A 63 1.24 12.53 -8.19
N ALA A 64 1.34 11.42 -8.92
CA ALA A 64 1.94 10.20 -8.42
C ALA A 64 3.46 10.38 -8.33
N ASN A 65 3.95 10.53 -7.10
CA ASN A 65 5.39 10.55 -6.82
C ASN A 65 5.85 9.11 -6.58
N SER A 66 6.74 8.58 -7.42
CA SER A 66 7.47 7.35 -7.11
C SER A 66 8.78 7.70 -6.41
N GLN A 67 9.00 7.15 -5.24
CA GLN A 67 10.32 7.23 -4.61
C GLN A 67 11.16 6.06 -5.11
N SER A 68 12.13 6.35 -5.98
CA SER A 68 13.13 5.39 -6.42
C SER A 68 14.30 5.45 -5.45
N PHE A 69 14.34 4.54 -4.47
CA PHE A 69 15.48 4.39 -3.57
C PHE A 69 15.90 2.92 -3.48
N ILE A 70 17.17 2.71 -3.15
CA ILE A 70 17.70 1.39 -2.79
C ILE A 70 17.90 1.36 -1.28
N GLY A 71 17.51 0.23 -0.66
CA GLY A 71 17.72 -0.03 0.75
C GLY A 71 18.55 -1.29 0.97
N VAL A 72 19.22 -1.37 2.12
CA VAL A 72 20.03 -2.54 2.53
C VAL A 72 19.66 -3.02 3.93
N ASN A 73 19.87 -4.30 4.22
CA ASN A 73 19.75 -4.83 5.58
C ASN A 73 21.12 -4.74 6.27
N TYR A 74 21.15 -4.21 7.49
CA TYR A 74 22.35 -4.14 8.32
C TYR A 74 22.35 -5.30 9.34
N GLY A 75 23.05 -6.38 8.99
CA GLY A 75 23.26 -7.52 9.88
C GLY A 75 24.38 -7.23 10.89
N GLN A 76 24.16 -7.63 12.14
CA GLN A 76 25.11 -7.40 13.25
C GLN A 76 25.74 -8.69 13.80
N VAL A 77 25.39 -9.85 13.24
CA VAL A 77 25.91 -11.16 13.68
C VAL A 77 27.16 -11.49 12.88
N ALA A 78 28.29 -10.95 13.30
CA ALA A 78 29.64 -11.23 12.79
C ALA A 78 30.71 -10.69 13.76
N ASP A 79 31.96 -11.09 13.60
CA ASP A 79 33.09 -10.80 14.51
C ASP A 79 34.05 -9.70 14.00
N ASN A 80 33.87 -9.23 12.76
CA ASN A 80 34.79 -8.31 12.08
C ASN A 80 34.07 -7.11 11.42
N LEU A 81 32.88 -6.76 11.92
CA LEU A 81 32.10 -5.66 11.35
C LEU A 81 32.73 -4.29 11.65
N PRO A 82 32.62 -3.33 10.71
CA PRO A 82 33.03 -1.96 10.96
C PRO A 82 32.20 -1.34 12.10
N PRO A 83 32.78 -0.39 12.87
CA PRO A 83 32.04 0.30 13.91
C PRO A 83 30.87 1.12 13.30
N PRO A 84 29.79 1.38 14.06
CA PRO A 84 28.59 2.04 13.53
C PRO A 84 28.83 3.38 12.81
N THR A 85 29.79 4.18 13.27
CA THR A 85 30.16 5.45 12.64
C THR A 85 30.84 5.26 11.28
N ALA A 86 31.64 4.21 11.11
CA ALA A 86 32.23 3.85 9.82
C ALA A 86 31.15 3.33 8.86
N THR A 87 30.20 2.53 9.35
CA THR A 87 29.02 2.11 8.58
C THR A 87 28.20 3.30 8.11
N ALA A 88 27.92 4.28 8.97
CA ALA A 88 27.18 5.48 8.58
C ALA A 88 27.88 6.26 7.46
N LYS A 89 29.20 6.45 7.58
CA LYS A 89 30.02 7.06 6.51
C LYS A 89 30.00 6.27 5.23
N LEU A 90 30.06 4.93 5.32
CA LEU A 90 29.95 4.05 4.16
C LEU A 90 28.62 4.25 3.46
N LEU A 91 27.50 4.22 4.19
CA LEU A 91 26.17 4.43 3.61
C LEU A 91 26.05 5.78 2.91
N GLN A 92 26.54 6.86 3.54
CA GLN A 92 26.58 8.20 2.93
C GLN A 92 27.44 8.30 1.67
N SER A 93 28.42 7.42 1.50
CA SER A 93 29.28 7.36 0.31
C SER A 93 28.65 6.59 -0.87
N THR A 94 27.48 5.98 -0.66
CA THR A 94 26.77 5.15 -1.65
C THR A 94 25.44 5.79 -2.08
N THR A 95 24.73 5.14 -3.00
CA THR A 95 23.37 5.51 -3.42
C THR A 95 22.28 4.92 -2.53
N VAL A 96 22.64 4.29 -1.40
CA VAL A 96 21.68 3.69 -0.47
C VAL A 96 21.05 4.78 0.37
N GLU A 97 19.73 4.87 0.34
CA GLU A 97 18.98 5.88 1.10
C GLU A 97 18.23 5.30 2.30
N LYS A 98 18.07 3.97 2.37
CA LYS A 98 17.39 3.31 3.49
C LYS A 98 18.16 2.11 4.04
N VAL A 99 18.07 1.91 5.35
CA VAL A 99 18.67 0.77 6.03
C VAL A 99 17.68 0.10 6.97
N ARG A 100 17.61 -1.23 6.92
CA ARG A 100 16.84 -2.03 7.85
C ARG A 100 17.76 -2.63 8.92
N LEU A 101 17.43 -2.34 10.17
CA LEU A 101 17.99 -2.96 11.36
C LEU A 101 17.06 -4.09 11.80
N TYR A 102 17.62 -5.20 12.26
CA TYR A 102 16.83 -6.32 12.83
C TYR A 102 16.40 -6.10 14.28
N GLY A 103 16.82 -4.97 14.88
CA GLY A 103 16.49 -4.54 16.23
C GLY A 103 16.47 -3.01 16.32
N ALA A 104 16.68 -2.49 17.53
CA ALA A 104 16.76 -1.05 17.78
C ALA A 104 18.07 -0.66 18.50
N ASP A 105 19.22 -1.10 17.97
CA ASP A 105 20.52 -0.80 18.58
C ASP A 105 20.79 0.71 18.63
N PRO A 106 20.92 1.30 19.83
CA PRO A 106 21.19 2.73 20.01
C PRO A 106 22.44 3.23 19.30
N ALA A 107 23.48 2.41 19.17
CA ALA A 107 24.77 2.83 18.64
C ALA A 107 24.68 3.16 17.14
N ILE A 108 24.05 2.29 16.35
CA ILE A 108 23.86 2.52 14.92
C ILE A 108 22.75 3.55 14.63
N ILE A 109 21.67 3.57 15.43
CA ILE A 109 20.63 4.60 15.27
C ILE A 109 21.24 6.00 15.47
N ARG A 110 22.08 6.19 16.50
CA ARG A 110 22.79 7.46 16.73
C ARG A 110 23.82 7.76 15.66
N ALA A 111 24.55 6.75 15.18
CA ALA A 111 25.53 6.95 14.11
C ALA A 111 24.88 7.43 12.79
N LEU A 112 23.62 7.06 12.56
CA LEU A 112 22.83 7.50 11.41
C LEU A 112 22.09 8.83 11.62
N ALA A 113 22.20 9.45 12.80
CA ALA A 113 21.58 10.74 13.06
C ALA A 113 22.11 11.82 12.11
N SER A 114 21.22 12.66 11.59
CA SER A 114 21.52 13.76 10.65
C SER A 114 22.20 13.32 9.34
N THR A 115 22.17 12.03 9.01
CA THR A 115 22.75 11.52 7.75
C THR A 115 21.80 11.61 6.56
N GLY A 116 20.49 11.74 6.82
CA GLY A 116 19.42 11.68 5.81
C GLY A 116 18.96 10.25 5.49
N VAL A 117 19.74 9.22 5.86
CA VAL A 117 19.38 7.81 5.62
C VAL A 117 18.14 7.43 6.43
N GLY A 118 17.12 6.92 5.74
CA GLY A 118 15.90 6.40 6.37
C GLY A 118 16.16 5.07 7.09
N ILE A 119 15.70 4.96 8.32
CA ILE A 119 15.95 3.81 9.18
C ILE A 119 14.65 3.02 9.37
N VAL A 120 14.72 1.71 9.17
CA VAL A 120 13.72 0.75 9.62
C VAL A 120 14.27 0.06 10.85
N ILE A 121 13.57 0.14 11.97
CA ILE A 121 13.92 -0.57 13.21
C ILE A 121 12.87 -1.62 13.52
N GLY A 122 13.23 -2.63 14.31
CA GLY A 122 12.33 -3.73 14.62
C GLY A 122 12.26 -4.08 16.09
N ALA A 123 11.05 -4.41 16.57
CA ALA A 123 10.89 -5.20 17.79
C ALA A 123 11.21 -6.67 17.47
N ALA A 124 11.94 -7.33 18.36
CA ALA A 124 12.32 -8.73 18.16
C ALA A 124 11.11 -9.66 18.31
N ASN A 125 11.20 -10.89 17.78
CA ASN A 125 10.14 -11.89 17.95
C ASN A 125 9.82 -12.17 19.43
N GLY A 126 10.82 -12.10 20.31
CA GLY A 126 10.63 -12.28 21.76
C GLY A 126 9.79 -11.19 22.44
N ASP A 127 9.74 -9.98 21.85
CA ASP A 127 8.97 -8.87 22.41
C ASP A 127 7.49 -8.92 22.00
N VAL A 128 7.14 -9.66 20.94
CA VAL A 128 5.80 -9.65 20.34
C VAL A 128 4.70 -10.01 21.36
N ALA A 129 4.94 -11.02 22.19
CA ALA A 129 3.97 -11.44 23.20
C ALA A 129 3.72 -10.35 24.27
N ALA A 130 4.78 -9.66 24.72
CA ALA A 130 4.69 -8.57 25.67
C ALA A 130 4.01 -7.33 25.04
N LEU A 131 4.40 -6.99 23.81
CA LEU A 131 3.77 -5.91 23.03
C LEU A 131 2.27 -6.16 22.79
N ALA A 132 1.87 -7.41 22.58
CA ALA A 132 0.48 -7.78 22.39
C ALA A 132 -0.36 -7.69 23.67
N SER A 133 0.22 -8.12 24.80
CA SER A 133 -0.52 -8.29 26.06
C SER A 133 -0.57 -7.05 26.94
N ASP A 134 0.43 -6.16 26.85
CA ASP A 134 0.51 -4.95 27.68
C ASP A 134 0.77 -3.68 26.85
N PRO A 135 -0.23 -2.79 26.71
CA PRO A 135 -0.05 -1.50 26.06
C PRO A 135 1.01 -0.60 26.73
N ASN A 136 1.23 -0.73 28.05
CA ASN A 136 2.27 0.05 28.73
C ASN A 136 3.67 -0.40 28.31
N PHE A 137 3.86 -1.71 28.13
CA PHE A 137 5.11 -2.25 27.58
C PHE A 137 5.36 -1.70 26.17
N ALA A 138 4.34 -1.62 25.31
CA ALA A 138 4.47 -0.97 24.00
C ALA A 138 4.86 0.51 24.10
N GLY A 139 4.25 1.25 25.03
CA GLY A 139 4.64 2.63 25.35
C GLY A 139 6.11 2.76 25.77
N GLN A 140 6.57 1.90 26.67
CA GLN A 140 7.96 1.85 27.13
C GLN A 140 8.92 1.50 25.99
N TRP A 141 8.55 0.55 25.13
CA TRP A 141 9.34 0.17 23.98
C TRP A 141 9.53 1.36 23.02
N VAL A 142 8.46 2.12 22.73
CA VAL A 142 8.53 3.34 21.90
C VAL A 142 9.37 4.42 22.58
N ASN A 143 9.16 4.68 23.87
CA ASN A 143 9.92 5.66 24.65
C ASN A 143 11.41 5.35 24.74
N THR A 144 11.78 4.07 24.66
CA THR A 144 13.18 3.62 24.76
C THR A 144 13.85 3.60 23.39
N ASN A 145 13.16 3.12 22.37
CA ASN A 145 13.75 2.74 21.08
C ASN A 145 13.50 3.76 19.96
N VAL A 146 12.53 4.66 20.11
CA VAL A 146 12.10 5.58 19.05
C VAL A 146 12.32 7.04 19.45
N LEU A 147 11.62 7.48 20.50
CA LEU A 147 11.56 8.91 20.87
C LEU A 147 12.93 9.54 21.16
N PRO A 148 13.90 8.87 21.80
CA PRO A 148 15.20 9.48 22.09
C PRO A 148 16.04 9.80 20.84
N TYR A 149 15.70 9.23 19.69
CA TYR A 149 16.48 9.34 18.47
C TYR A 149 15.78 10.15 17.39
N TYR A 150 14.45 10.21 17.38
CA TYR A 150 13.67 10.98 16.42
C TYR A 150 13.54 12.46 16.87
N PRO A 151 13.63 13.46 15.98
CA PRO A 151 13.77 13.37 14.51
C PRO A 151 15.22 13.36 14.01
N ALA A 152 16.22 13.43 14.90
CA ALA A 152 17.62 13.49 14.48
C ALA A 152 18.02 12.28 13.63
N SER A 153 17.60 11.09 14.03
CA SER A 153 17.65 9.87 13.22
C SER A 153 16.32 9.68 12.51
N ASN A 154 16.36 9.56 11.18
CA ASN A 154 15.18 9.47 10.33
C ASN A 154 14.54 8.07 10.40
N ILE A 155 13.91 7.74 11.53
CA ILE A 155 13.17 6.48 11.72
C ILE A 155 11.87 6.57 10.91
N THR A 156 11.73 5.72 9.89
CA THR A 156 10.63 5.77 8.91
C THR A 156 9.63 4.63 9.08
N VAL A 157 10.08 3.47 9.56
CA VAL A 157 9.24 2.27 9.73
C VAL A 157 9.66 1.54 10.98
N ILE A 158 8.67 1.02 11.71
CA ILE A 158 8.85 0.10 12.81
C ILE A 158 8.26 -1.24 12.42
N THR A 159 9.06 -2.30 12.42
CA THR A 159 8.60 -3.66 12.20
C THR A 159 8.35 -4.36 13.53
N VAL A 160 7.23 -5.07 13.66
CA VAL A 160 6.94 -5.88 14.85
C VAL A 160 7.20 -7.34 14.48
N GLY A 161 8.29 -7.91 15.00
CA GLY A 161 8.76 -9.23 14.62
C GLY A 161 9.39 -9.33 13.23
N ASN A 162 9.97 -10.49 12.95
CA ASN A 162 10.55 -10.89 11.68
C ASN A 162 10.04 -12.29 11.32
N GLU A 163 9.36 -12.39 10.17
CA GLU A 163 8.91 -13.66 9.60
C GLU A 163 8.02 -14.51 10.53
N VAL A 164 7.31 -13.88 11.46
CA VAL A 164 6.47 -14.57 12.46
C VAL A 164 5.49 -15.56 11.82
N MET A 165 4.92 -15.21 10.66
CA MET A 165 3.97 -16.06 9.94
C MET A 165 4.57 -17.35 9.36
N THR A 166 5.88 -17.40 9.13
CA THR A 166 6.55 -18.57 8.51
C THR A 166 7.20 -19.49 9.54
N LEU A 167 7.34 -19.05 10.80
CA LEU A 167 7.96 -19.84 11.87
C LEU A 167 7.05 -20.96 12.42
N GLY A 168 5.75 -20.95 12.10
CA GLY A 168 4.80 -21.98 12.52
C GLY A 168 4.30 -21.87 13.97
N ASP A 169 4.70 -20.83 14.72
CA ASP A 169 4.19 -20.56 16.06
C ASP A 169 2.82 -19.84 16.01
N GLN A 170 1.75 -20.61 16.16
CA GLN A 170 0.37 -20.09 16.10
C GLN A 170 0.07 -19.06 17.20
N ASN A 171 0.70 -19.19 18.37
CA ASN A 171 0.50 -18.22 19.45
C ASN A 171 1.09 -16.87 19.05
N LEU A 172 2.34 -16.88 18.56
CA LEU A 172 3.01 -15.67 18.11
C LEU A 172 2.30 -15.00 16.92
N VAL A 173 1.78 -15.81 15.99
CA VAL A 173 0.98 -15.32 14.86
C VAL A 173 -0.30 -14.62 15.33
N SER A 174 -1.02 -15.21 16.29
CA SER A 174 -2.24 -14.61 16.85
C SER A 174 -1.99 -13.30 17.60
N GLN A 175 -0.79 -13.12 18.13
CA GLN A 175 -0.36 -11.96 18.92
C GLN A 175 0.15 -10.80 18.05
N LEU A 176 0.49 -11.06 16.78
CA LEU A 176 1.13 -10.07 15.91
C LEU A 176 0.26 -8.83 15.68
N LEU A 177 -1.03 -9.02 15.38
CA LEU A 177 -1.95 -7.91 15.14
C LEU A 177 -2.16 -7.04 16.39
N PRO A 178 -2.49 -7.60 17.58
CA PRO A 178 -2.54 -6.83 18.81
C PRO A 178 -1.23 -6.09 19.12
N ALA A 179 -0.07 -6.71 18.91
CA ALA A 179 1.22 -6.07 19.12
C ALA A 179 1.43 -4.85 18.21
N ILE A 180 1.12 -4.97 16.92
CA ILE A 180 1.18 -3.86 15.96
C ILE A 180 0.24 -2.73 16.38
N GLN A 181 -0.99 -3.06 16.79
CA GLN A 181 -1.97 -2.07 17.24
C GLN A 181 -1.49 -1.31 18.48
N ASN A 182 -0.93 -2.00 19.47
CA ASN A 182 -0.41 -1.38 20.68
C ASN A 182 0.80 -0.48 20.38
N VAL A 183 1.73 -0.90 19.53
CA VAL A 183 2.85 -0.05 19.08
C VAL A 183 2.34 1.19 18.34
N GLN A 184 1.37 1.03 17.43
CA GLN A 184 0.77 2.16 16.72
C GLN A 184 0.08 3.14 17.66
N ASN A 185 -0.66 2.64 18.65
CA ASN A 185 -1.31 3.47 19.67
C ASN A 185 -0.29 4.22 20.52
N ALA A 186 0.81 3.55 20.91
CA ALA A 186 1.90 4.17 21.65
C ALA A 186 2.59 5.29 20.85
N LEU A 187 2.81 5.10 19.55
CA LEU A 187 3.34 6.15 18.66
C LEU A 187 2.40 7.35 18.57
N ASN A 188 1.10 7.09 18.36
CA ASN A 188 0.10 8.15 18.28
C ASN A 188 0.03 8.96 19.59
N ALA A 189 0.11 8.29 20.75
CA ALA A 189 0.12 8.96 22.05
C ALA A 189 1.42 9.74 22.31
N GLY A 190 2.57 9.18 21.92
CA GLY A 190 3.89 9.78 22.11
C GLY A 190 4.14 11.05 21.28
N TRP A 191 3.40 11.25 20.19
CA TRP A 191 3.45 12.47 19.37
C TRP A 191 2.55 13.60 19.88
N HIS A 192 1.74 13.34 20.91
CA HIS A 192 0.90 14.35 21.56
C HIS A 192 1.53 14.93 22.85
N LEU A 193 2.79 14.60 23.13
CA LEU A 193 3.61 15.16 24.20
C LEU A 193 4.67 16.09 23.63
#